data_AF-A0A9C7VI85-F1
#
_entry.id   AF-A0A9C7VI85-F1
#
_cell.length_a   1.000
_cell.length_b   1.000
_cell.length_c   1.000
_cell.angle_alpha   90.00
_cell.angle_beta   90.00
_cell.angle_gamma   90.00
#
_symmetry.space_group_name_H-M   'P 1'
#
loop_
_entity.id
_entity.type
_entity.pdbx_description
1 polymer ?
#
loop_
_entity_poly.entity_id
_entity_poly.type
_entity_poly.pdbx_seq_one_letter_code
_entity_poly.pdbx_strand_id
1 'polypeptide(L)'
;MESNIRCTEFTPFLFPTDGYIGYLWDDSFRPGHRHQGIDIFTDQQSGETPVFAAYAGYLTRLSDWKSSLIIRIPEDPLSPRDQIWIYYTHLADSKGSSYIVSDFPPGTSEFFVEEGTLLGYQGNYSGTPGNPTGIHLHFSIVKDDGQGTFLNELKIHNTLDPSPYFDLPLNGNENQNEIPVCTN
;
A
#
# COMPACT_ATOMS: atom_id res chain seq x y z
N MET A 1 11.15 -7.11 -7.27
CA MET A 1 9.80 -7.26 -7.84
C MET A 1 9.59 -6.09 -8.78
N GLU A 2 9.10 -6.38 -9.98
CA GLU A 2 8.71 -5.35 -10.95
C GLU A 2 7.26 -4.92 -10.64
N SER A 3 6.95 -3.66 -10.90
CA SER A 3 5.63 -3.06 -10.75
C SER A 3 4.73 -3.36 -11.93
N ASN A 4 3.42 -3.15 -11.74
CA ASN A 4 2.42 -3.26 -12.79
C ASN A 4 2.38 -4.66 -13.45
N ILE A 5 2.82 -5.67 -12.71
CA ILE A 5 2.74 -7.09 -13.07
C ILE A 5 2.06 -7.88 -11.96
N ARG A 6 1.54 -9.04 -12.32
CA ARG A 6 1.00 -10.06 -11.41
C ARG A 6 2.00 -11.20 -11.33
N CYS A 7 2.04 -11.94 -10.21
CA CYS A 7 2.83 -13.16 -10.16
C CYS A 7 2.28 -14.24 -11.10
N THR A 8 0.96 -14.35 -11.19
CA THR A 8 0.25 -15.18 -12.17
C THR A 8 -0.93 -14.43 -12.77
N GLU A 9 -1.52 -14.94 -13.85
CA GLU A 9 -2.74 -14.35 -14.43
C GLU A 9 -3.96 -14.39 -13.48
N PHE A 10 -3.93 -15.23 -12.44
CA PHE A 10 -5.00 -15.38 -11.46
C PHE A 10 -4.78 -14.56 -10.18
N THR A 11 -3.58 -13.99 -9.99
CA THR A 11 -3.25 -13.20 -8.80
C THR A 11 -4.13 -11.95 -8.73
N PRO A 12 -4.84 -11.68 -7.62
CA PRO A 12 -5.80 -10.58 -7.54
C PRO A 12 -5.24 -9.18 -7.76
N PHE A 13 -4.06 -8.86 -7.24
CA PHE A 13 -3.48 -7.50 -7.29
C PHE A 13 -2.24 -7.42 -8.18
N LEU A 14 -2.08 -6.27 -8.84
CA LEU A 14 -0.83 -5.85 -9.46
C LEU A 14 0.14 -5.40 -8.38
N PHE A 15 1.42 -5.73 -8.58
CA PHE A 15 2.45 -5.23 -7.69
C PHE A 15 2.57 -3.70 -7.84
N PRO A 16 2.45 -2.92 -6.75
CA PRO A 16 2.17 -1.48 -6.86
C PRO A 16 3.42 -0.64 -7.17
N THR A 17 4.63 -1.15 -7.01
CA THR A 17 5.86 -0.37 -7.19
C THR A 17 7.07 -1.27 -7.37
N ASP A 18 8.11 -0.82 -8.07
CA ASP A 18 9.34 -1.58 -8.19
C ASP A 18 10.03 -1.64 -6.83
N GLY A 19 10.54 -2.81 -6.46
CA GLY A 19 11.34 -2.90 -5.23
C GLY A 19 11.46 -4.28 -4.61
N TYR A 20 11.97 -4.25 -3.39
CA TYR A 20 12.18 -5.41 -2.52
C TYR A 20 11.25 -5.33 -1.31
N ILE A 21 10.52 -6.41 -1.03
CA ILE A 21 9.66 -6.49 0.16
C ILE A 21 10.55 -6.74 1.37
N GLY A 22 10.71 -5.72 2.21
CA GLY A 22 11.59 -5.77 3.38
C GLY A 22 10.89 -6.04 4.69
N TYR A 23 9.59 -5.69 4.79
CA TYR A 23 8.76 -5.98 5.95
C TYR A 23 7.43 -6.57 5.53
N LEU A 24 7.01 -7.61 6.26
CA LEU A 24 5.81 -8.40 6.00
C LEU A 24 4.65 -7.95 6.90
N TRP A 25 3.44 -8.36 6.54
CA TRP A 25 2.29 -8.16 7.39
C TRP A 25 2.47 -8.96 8.68
N ASP A 26 2.19 -8.34 9.80
CA ASP A 26 2.34 -8.88 11.14
C ASP A 26 3.78 -9.19 11.61
N ASP A 27 4.79 -8.68 10.90
CA ASP A 27 6.16 -8.66 11.42
C ASP A 27 6.24 -7.86 12.73
N SER A 28 7.08 -8.32 13.66
CA SER A 28 7.26 -7.68 14.96
C SER A 28 8.73 -7.53 15.34
N PHE A 29 9.28 -6.33 15.13
CA PHE A 29 10.66 -5.99 15.47
C PHE A 29 10.86 -5.47 16.90
N ARG A 30 9.76 -5.15 17.59
CA ARG A 30 9.75 -4.71 18.99
C ARG A 30 8.52 -5.28 19.69
N PRO A 31 8.61 -5.73 20.95
CA PRO A 31 7.45 -6.25 21.67
C PRO A 31 6.27 -5.28 21.62
N GLY A 32 5.13 -5.74 21.10
CA GLY A 32 3.90 -4.96 20.99
C GLY A 32 3.74 -4.15 19.70
N HIS A 33 4.75 -4.09 18.83
CA HIS A 33 4.65 -3.48 17.51
C HIS A 33 4.51 -4.59 16.47
N ARG A 34 3.33 -4.67 15.86
CA ARG A 34 3.01 -5.55 14.74
C ARG A 34 2.98 -4.68 13.49
N HIS A 35 3.41 -5.17 12.33
CA HIS A 35 3.41 -4.40 11.10
C HIS A 35 2.08 -4.57 10.35
N GLN A 36 1.43 -3.49 9.92
CA GLN A 36 0.03 -3.51 9.45
C GLN A 36 -0.14 -3.78 7.95
N GLY A 37 0.96 -3.89 7.21
CA GLY A 37 0.98 -4.06 5.76
C GLY A 37 2.29 -4.67 5.30
N ILE A 38 2.74 -4.31 4.10
CA ILE A 38 4.06 -4.64 3.58
C ILE A 38 4.82 -3.36 3.26
N ASP A 39 6.14 -3.41 3.46
CA ASP A 39 7.03 -2.31 3.05
C ASP A 39 7.89 -2.75 1.87
N ILE A 40 7.77 -1.99 0.78
CA ILE A 40 8.46 -2.23 -0.50
C ILE A 40 9.51 -1.15 -0.67
N PHE A 41 10.78 -1.54 -0.59
CA PHE A 41 11.94 -0.66 -0.63
C PHE A 41 12.51 -0.55 -2.04
N THR A 42 12.95 0.65 -2.38
CA THR A 42 13.69 0.96 -3.61
C THR A 42 15.14 1.34 -3.29
N ASP A 43 16.05 1.14 -4.24
CA ASP A 43 17.41 1.65 -4.21
C ASP A 43 17.55 3.04 -4.87
N GLN A 44 16.47 3.55 -5.45
CA GLN A 44 16.40 4.86 -6.10
C GLN A 44 16.21 6.00 -5.08
N GLN A 45 16.31 7.25 -5.54
CA GLN A 45 16.10 8.41 -4.68
C GLN A 45 14.61 8.66 -4.41
N SER A 46 14.37 9.45 -3.37
CA SER A 46 13.03 9.93 -3.00
C SER A 46 12.40 10.68 -4.17
N GLY A 47 11.20 10.26 -4.58
CA GLY A 47 10.45 10.84 -5.69
C GLY A 47 10.74 10.23 -7.06
N GLU A 48 11.54 9.16 -7.15
CA GLU A 48 11.92 8.54 -8.43
C GLU A 48 11.12 7.26 -8.76
N THR A 49 10.90 6.38 -7.78
CA THR A 49 10.22 5.09 -8.04
C THR A 49 8.70 5.25 -8.08
N PRO A 50 8.03 4.91 -9.21
CA PRO A 50 6.60 5.12 -9.36
C PRO A 50 5.77 4.15 -8.50
N VAL A 51 4.59 4.61 -8.09
CA VAL A 51 3.58 3.84 -7.36
C VAL A 51 2.29 3.83 -8.17
N PHE A 52 1.74 2.64 -8.40
CA PHE A 52 0.57 2.37 -9.22
C PHE A 52 -0.58 1.78 -8.40
N ALA A 53 -1.80 1.97 -8.88
CA ALA A 53 -2.99 1.31 -8.34
C ALA A 53 -2.87 -0.21 -8.51
N ALA A 54 -2.94 -0.94 -7.40
CA ALA A 54 -2.80 -2.40 -7.37
C ALA A 54 -4.06 -3.10 -7.89
N TYR A 55 -5.19 -2.39 -7.84
CA TYR A 55 -6.50 -2.84 -8.29
C TYR A 55 -7.35 -1.62 -8.67
N ALA A 56 -8.34 -1.82 -9.54
CA ALA A 56 -9.28 -0.76 -9.91
C ALA A 56 -10.22 -0.43 -8.74
N GLY A 57 -10.62 0.83 -8.61
CA GLY A 57 -11.51 1.23 -7.52
C GLY A 57 -11.69 2.73 -7.39
N TYR A 58 -12.16 3.17 -6.23
CA TYR A 58 -12.51 4.57 -5.97
C TYR A 58 -11.48 5.21 -5.04
N LEU A 59 -10.61 6.04 -5.60
CA LEU A 59 -9.54 6.74 -4.91
C LEU A 59 -10.07 7.89 -4.06
N THR A 60 -9.56 7.97 -2.84
CA THR A 60 -9.75 9.08 -1.91
C THR A 60 -8.39 9.54 -1.37
N ARG A 61 -8.21 10.87 -1.32
CA ARG A 61 -7.10 11.55 -0.66
C ARG A 61 -7.68 12.64 0.24
N LEU A 62 -7.63 12.45 1.56
CA LEU A 62 -8.15 13.44 2.49
C LEU A 62 -7.40 14.78 2.37
N SER A 63 -8.08 15.87 2.71
CA SER A 63 -7.53 17.23 2.54
C SER A 63 -6.25 17.50 3.33
N ASP A 64 -6.04 16.77 4.44
CA ASP A 64 -4.86 16.87 5.30
C ASP A 64 -3.79 15.81 4.97
N TRP A 65 -4.06 14.88 4.04
CA TRP A 65 -3.12 13.83 3.65
C TRP A 65 -2.04 14.35 2.68
N LYS A 66 -0.82 14.46 3.22
CA LYS A 66 0.35 14.89 2.45
C LYS A 66 0.95 13.79 1.59
N SER A 67 0.99 12.56 2.11
CA SER A 67 1.81 11.46 1.60
C SER A 67 1.02 10.18 1.42
N SER A 68 -0.29 10.24 1.52
CA SER A 68 -1.14 9.05 1.60
C SER A 68 -2.39 9.21 0.75
N LEU A 69 -2.89 8.08 0.26
CA LEU A 69 -4.16 7.93 -0.45
C LEU A 69 -4.69 6.51 -0.19
N ILE A 70 -5.97 6.33 -0.43
CA ILE A 70 -6.66 5.06 -0.22
C ILE A 70 -7.60 4.80 -1.40
N ILE A 71 -7.76 3.54 -1.81
CA ILE A 71 -8.68 3.15 -2.87
C ILE A 71 -9.69 2.17 -2.30
N ARG A 72 -10.97 2.49 -2.45
CA ARG A 72 -12.10 1.62 -2.08
C ARG A 72 -12.33 0.58 -3.18
N ILE A 73 -12.41 -0.68 -2.79
CA ILE A 73 -12.76 -1.81 -3.66
C ILE A 73 -14.11 -2.34 -3.16
N PRO A 74 -15.22 -2.09 -3.87
CA PRO A 74 -16.56 -2.45 -3.39
C PRO A 74 -16.79 -3.97 -3.26
N GLU A 75 -16.13 -4.75 -4.11
CA GLU A 75 -16.21 -6.20 -4.16
C GLU A 75 -14.80 -6.76 -4.03
N ASP A 76 -14.43 -7.23 -2.84
CA ASP A 76 -13.14 -7.88 -2.61
C ASP A 76 -12.97 -9.06 -3.58
N PRO A 77 -11.88 -9.13 -4.36
CA PRO A 77 -11.65 -10.21 -5.31
C PRO A 77 -11.57 -11.60 -4.68
N LEU A 78 -11.31 -11.71 -3.37
CA LEU A 78 -11.30 -12.96 -2.62
C LEU A 78 -12.63 -13.24 -1.90
N SER A 79 -13.44 -12.21 -1.66
CA SER A 79 -14.76 -12.31 -1.02
C SER A 79 -15.72 -11.25 -1.57
N PRO A 80 -16.39 -11.48 -2.72
CA PRO A 80 -17.13 -10.44 -3.44
C PRO A 80 -18.31 -9.79 -2.71
N ARG A 81 -18.63 -10.23 -1.49
CA ARG A 81 -19.66 -9.62 -0.63
C ARG A 81 -19.09 -8.56 0.31
N ASP A 82 -17.78 -8.50 0.43
CA ASP A 82 -17.08 -7.62 1.35
C ASP A 82 -16.46 -6.44 0.59
N GLN A 83 -16.48 -5.27 1.23
CA GLN A 83 -15.73 -4.11 0.78
C GLN A 83 -14.40 -4.04 1.51
N ILE A 84 -13.34 -3.72 0.78
CA ILE A 84 -12.01 -3.47 1.33
C ILE A 84 -11.45 -2.16 0.82
N TRP A 85 -10.36 -1.73 1.46
CA TRP A 85 -9.65 -0.51 1.10
C TRP A 85 -8.16 -0.81 0.99
N ILE A 86 -7.51 -0.34 -0.06
CA ILE A 86 -6.06 -0.47 -0.22
C ILE A 86 -5.40 0.88 0.01
N TYR A 87 -4.44 0.93 0.93
CA TYR A 87 -3.83 2.14 1.46
C TYR A 87 -2.37 2.24 1.02
N TYR A 88 -1.95 3.45 0.63
CA TYR A 88 -0.61 3.76 0.15
C TYR A 88 -0.07 4.93 0.96
N THR A 89 1.15 4.82 1.51
CA THR A 89 1.75 5.91 2.27
C THR A 89 3.26 6.05 2.06
N HIS A 90 3.79 7.16 2.59
CA HIS A 90 5.15 7.67 2.40
C HIS A 90 5.44 8.31 1.04
N LEU A 91 4.40 8.68 0.26
CA LEU A 91 4.53 9.33 -1.05
C LEU A 91 4.82 10.85 -0.95
N ALA A 92 5.80 11.24 -0.13
CA ALA A 92 6.25 12.62 0.01
C ALA A 92 7.71 12.70 0.46
N ASP A 93 8.33 13.86 0.22
CA ASP A 93 9.69 14.13 0.67
C ASP A 93 9.79 14.26 2.21
N SER A 94 11.02 14.31 2.73
CA SER A 94 11.29 14.45 4.17
C SER A 94 10.68 15.69 4.84
N LYS A 95 10.22 16.69 4.07
CA LYS A 95 9.55 17.90 4.55
C LYS A 95 8.03 17.84 4.41
N GLY A 96 7.50 16.84 3.73
CA GLY A 96 6.08 16.63 3.48
C GLY A 96 5.59 17.25 2.17
N SER A 97 6.49 17.58 1.23
CA SER A 97 6.10 17.92 -0.14
C SER A 97 5.64 16.64 -0.85
N SER A 98 4.38 16.61 -1.25
CA SER A 98 3.73 15.45 -1.87
C SER A 98 4.39 15.04 -3.19
N TYR A 99 4.56 13.73 -3.38
CA TYR A 99 4.85 13.09 -4.67
C TYR A 99 3.63 12.40 -5.30
N ILE A 100 2.46 12.46 -4.66
CA ILE A 100 1.19 12.08 -5.31
C ILE A 100 0.97 13.02 -6.50
N VAL A 101 0.64 12.45 -7.66
CA VAL A 101 0.44 13.20 -8.91
C VAL A 101 -0.68 14.24 -8.79
N SER A 102 -0.61 15.27 -9.63
CA SER A 102 -1.54 16.42 -9.59
C SER A 102 -2.99 16.07 -9.88
N ASP A 103 -3.24 14.92 -10.50
CA ASP A 103 -4.59 14.44 -10.83
C ASP A 103 -5.38 14.04 -9.57
N PHE A 104 -4.68 13.82 -8.45
CA PHE A 104 -5.27 13.49 -7.15
C PHE A 104 -4.92 14.56 -6.10
N PRO A 105 -5.44 15.79 -6.23
CA PRO A 105 -5.20 16.85 -5.25
C PRO A 105 -5.78 16.48 -3.86
N PRO A 106 -5.31 17.12 -2.77
CA PRO A 106 -5.93 16.95 -1.46
C PRO A 106 -7.42 17.29 -1.48
N GLY A 107 -8.26 16.42 -0.91
CA GLY A 107 -9.72 16.52 -0.96
C GLY A 107 -10.37 15.73 -2.09
N THR A 108 -9.61 15.03 -2.95
CA THR A 108 -10.17 14.06 -3.89
C THR A 108 -10.92 12.96 -3.12
N SER A 109 -12.12 12.63 -3.56
CA SER A 109 -12.96 11.61 -2.95
C SER A 109 -13.70 10.83 -4.02
N GLU A 110 -13.75 9.52 -3.85
CA GLU A 110 -14.51 8.59 -4.71
C GLU A 110 -14.19 8.71 -6.20
N PHE A 111 -12.93 9.03 -6.54
CA PHE A 111 -12.49 9.18 -7.93
C PHE A 111 -12.12 7.82 -8.50
N PHE A 112 -12.82 7.36 -9.54
CA PHE A 112 -12.53 6.07 -10.14
C PHE A 112 -11.15 6.04 -10.81
N VAL A 113 -10.36 5.02 -10.51
CA VAL A 113 -9.07 4.73 -11.15
C VAL A 113 -9.05 3.28 -11.63
N GLU A 114 -8.47 3.06 -12.80
CA GLU A 114 -8.18 1.72 -13.31
C GLU A 114 -6.96 1.13 -12.57
N GLU A 115 -6.85 -0.19 -12.55
CA GLU A 115 -5.62 -0.84 -12.11
C GLU A 115 -4.43 -0.41 -12.98
N GLY A 116 -3.24 -0.27 -12.37
CA GLY A 116 -2.05 0.24 -13.05
C GLY A 116 -2.03 1.76 -13.26
N THR A 117 -3.04 2.51 -12.80
CA THR A 117 -3.01 3.98 -12.82
C THR A 117 -1.85 4.51 -11.96
N LEU A 118 -1.03 5.43 -12.49
CA LEU A 118 0.04 6.09 -11.73
C LEU A 118 -0.55 6.96 -10.62
N LEU A 119 -0.17 6.70 -9.37
CA LEU A 119 -0.65 7.39 -8.18
C LEU A 119 0.35 8.45 -7.68
N GLY A 120 1.64 8.20 -7.86
CA GLY A 120 2.72 9.05 -7.35
C GLY A 120 4.04 8.32 -7.35
N TYR A 121 4.93 8.73 -6.44
CA TYR A 121 6.27 8.16 -6.31
C TYR A 121 6.60 7.89 -4.85
N GLN A 122 7.42 6.86 -4.60
CA GLN A 122 7.92 6.55 -3.27
C GLN A 122 8.68 7.73 -2.67
N GLY A 123 8.51 7.95 -1.37
CA GLY A 123 9.22 8.98 -0.62
C GLY A 123 9.62 8.47 0.76
N ASN A 124 9.88 9.40 1.68
CA ASN A 124 10.39 9.08 3.01
C ASN A 124 9.77 9.94 4.13
N TYR A 125 8.60 10.52 3.89
CA TYR A 125 7.89 11.30 4.89
C TYR A 125 7.33 10.42 6.01
N SER A 126 7.75 10.64 7.25
CA SER A 126 7.34 9.86 8.42
C SER A 126 6.02 10.31 9.08
N GLY A 127 5.37 11.35 8.54
CA GLY A 127 4.34 12.10 9.26
C GLY A 127 4.89 13.32 10.01
N THR A 128 6.21 13.35 10.30
CA THR A 128 6.88 14.47 10.98
C THR A 128 7.96 15.09 10.08
N PRO A 129 7.83 16.39 9.72
CA PRO A 129 8.82 17.06 8.89
C PRO A 129 10.23 17.04 9.51
N GLY A 130 11.24 16.67 8.70
CA GLY A 130 12.64 16.65 9.11
C GLY A 130 13.08 15.41 9.89
N ASN A 131 12.22 14.41 10.04
CA ASN A 131 12.54 13.13 10.68
C ASN A 131 12.14 11.96 9.76
N PRO A 132 12.81 11.77 8.60
CA PRO A 132 12.35 10.84 7.57
C PRO A 132 12.49 9.37 7.98
N THR A 133 11.68 8.52 7.35
CA THR A 133 11.88 7.05 7.33
C THR A 133 12.94 6.67 6.28
N GLY A 134 13.15 5.36 6.06
CA GLY A 134 13.72 4.89 4.79
C GLY A 134 12.79 5.21 3.61
N ILE A 135 13.32 5.20 2.39
CA ILE A 135 12.50 5.36 1.17
C ILE A 135 11.81 4.03 0.90
N HIS A 136 10.48 4.03 0.96
CA HIS A 136 9.67 2.85 0.71
C HIS A 136 8.23 3.25 0.39
N LEU A 137 7.48 2.31 -0.18
CA LEU A 137 6.03 2.29 -0.11
C LEU A 137 5.63 1.41 1.07
N HIS A 138 4.79 1.93 1.96
CA HIS A 138 3.98 1.10 2.84
C HIS A 138 2.61 0.87 2.19
N PHE A 139 2.26 -0.40 1.99
CA PHE A 139 1.01 -0.84 1.38
C PHE A 139 0.24 -1.74 2.37
N SER A 140 -1.03 -1.43 2.62
CA SER A 140 -1.87 -2.24 3.50
C SER A 140 -3.27 -2.41 2.94
N ILE A 141 -3.90 -3.55 3.23
CA ILE A 141 -5.31 -3.80 2.95
C ILE A 141 -6.09 -3.62 4.24
N VAL A 142 -7.08 -2.74 4.22
CA VAL A 142 -7.84 -2.29 5.39
C VAL A 142 -9.31 -2.69 5.21
N LYS A 143 -9.91 -3.17 6.29
CA LYS A 143 -11.33 -3.52 6.34
C LYS A 143 -12.22 -2.28 6.29
N ASP A 144 -13.39 -2.45 5.69
CA ASP A 144 -14.50 -1.50 5.85
C ASP A 144 -15.05 -1.51 7.29
N ASP A 145 -15.64 -0.38 7.70
CA ASP A 145 -16.28 -0.20 9.00
C ASP A 145 -17.73 -0.71 9.03
N GLY A 146 -18.26 -1.20 7.90
CA GLY A 146 -19.63 -1.64 7.71
C GLY A 146 -20.62 -0.52 7.38
N GLN A 147 -20.14 0.72 7.28
CA GLN A 147 -20.90 1.91 6.90
C GLN A 147 -20.33 2.56 5.62
N GLY A 148 -19.42 1.88 4.93
CA GLY A 148 -18.81 2.36 3.70
C GLY A 148 -17.61 3.28 3.94
N THR A 149 -16.97 3.22 5.10
CA THR A 149 -15.73 3.94 5.44
C THR A 149 -14.63 2.97 5.86
N PHE A 150 -13.37 3.34 5.71
CA PHE A 150 -12.24 2.51 6.15
C PHE A 150 -12.02 2.57 7.67
N LEU A 151 -11.61 1.44 8.25
CA LEU A 151 -11.15 1.39 9.64
C LEU A 151 -9.74 1.99 9.79
N ASN A 152 -9.32 2.24 11.03
CA ASN A 152 -7.98 2.77 11.32
C ASN A 152 -6.88 1.74 10.98
N GLU A 153 -6.09 2.04 9.95
CA GLU A 153 -4.99 1.21 9.44
C GLU A 153 -3.95 0.86 10.52
N LEU A 154 -3.65 1.79 11.45
CA LEU A 154 -2.65 1.60 12.52
C LEU A 154 -2.97 0.46 13.51
N LYS A 155 -4.16 -0.15 13.41
CA LYS A 155 -4.55 -1.29 14.22
C LYS A 155 -4.53 -2.55 13.35
N ILE A 156 -3.63 -3.48 13.66
CA ILE A 156 -3.46 -4.75 12.91
C ILE A 156 -4.77 -5.54 12.71
N HIS A 157 -5.70 -5.51 13.67
CA HIS A 157 -6.97 -6.22 13.54
C HIS A 157 -7.91 -5.62 12.48
N ASN A 158 -7.63 -4.39 12.04
CA ASN A 158 -8.34 -3.71 10.96
C ASN A 158 -7.71 -3.98 9.59
N THR A 159 -6.53 -4.59 9.51
CA THR A 159 -5.90 -4.93 8.24
C THR A 159 -6.03 -6.42 7.92
N LEU A 160 -5.84 -6.76 6.66
CA LEU A 160 -5.89 -8.11 6.12
C LEU A 160 -4.49 -8.56 5.72
N ASP A 161 -4.25 -9.86 5.83
CA ASP A 161 -3.06 -10.50 5.30
C ASP A 161 -3.03 -10.32 3.77
N PRO A 162 -2.00 -9.65 3.20
CA PRO A 162 -1.91 -9.40 1.77
C PRO A 162 -1.43 -10.62 0.97
N SER A 163 -1.00 -11.71 1.62
CA SER A 163 -0.49 -12.92 0.97
C SER A 163 -1.38 -13.45 -0.16
N PRO A 164 -2.70 -13.70 0.05
CA PRO A 164 -3.57 -14.24 -0.99
C PRO A 164 -3.92 -13.22 -2.08
N TYR A 165 -3.65 -11.93 -1.89
CA TYR A 165 -3.89 -10.90 -2.90
C TYR A 165 -2.74 -10.78 -3.90
N PHE A 166 -1.52 -11.15 -3.48
CA PHE A 166 -0.32 -11.10 -4.31
C PHE A 166 0.21 -12.48 -4.70
N ASP A 167 -0.37 -13.58 -4.21
CA ASP A 167 0.17 -14.95 -4.32
C ASP A 167 1.62 -15.04 -3.84
N LEU A 168 1.90 -14.38 -2.71
CA LEU A 168 3.23 -14.33 -2.09
C LEU A 168 3.14 -14.63 -0.59
N PRO A 169 4.17 -15.21 0.03
CA PRO A 169 4.19 -15.46 1.47
C PRO A 169 4.50 -14.16 2.24
N LEU A 170 3.48 -13.33 2.47
CA LEU A 170 3.60 -11.97 3.02
C LEU A 170 3.16 -11.84 4.48
N ASN A 171 2.94 -12.96 5.17
CA ASN A 171 2.56 -13.02 6.58
C ASN A 171 3.78 -13.39 7.43
N GLY A 172 4.23 -12.48 8.30
CA GLY A 172 5.41 -12.65 9.16
C GLY A 172 5.29 -13.77 10.21
N ASN A 173 4.07 -14.24 10.51
CA ASN A 173 3.91 -15.44 11.35
C ASN A 173 4.22 -16.73 10.60
N GLU A 174 4.03 -16.73 9.28
CA GLU A 174 4.15 -17.91 8.42
C GLU A 174 5.49 -17.92 7.68
N ASN A 175 5.92 -16.76 7.16
CA ASN A 175 7.19 -16.58 6.50
C ASN A 175 8.19 -15.88 7.42
N GLN A 176 9.19 -16.64 7.89
CA GLN A 176 10.25 -16.12 8.76
C GLN A 176 11.59 -15.91 8.05
N ASN A 177 11.84 -16.60 6.94
CA ASN A 177 13.18 -16.74 6.37
C ASN A 177 13.22 -16.71 4.84
N GLU A 178 12.08 -16.49 4.17
CA GLU A 178 11.99 -16.49 2.71
C GLU A 178 11.82 -15.07 2.19
N ILE A 179 12.59 -14.72 1.16
CA ILE A 179 12.43 -13.47 0.45
C ILE A 179 11.27 -13.66 -0.55
N PRO A 180 10.14 -12.95 -0.41
CA PRO A 180 9.01 -13.14 -1.32
C PRO A 180 9.37 -12.63 -2.71
N VAL A 181 9.29 -13.51 -3.70
CA VAL A 181 9.46 -13.20 -5.13
C VAL A 181 8.44 -13.99 -5.94
N CYS A 182 7.93 -13.43 -7.04
CA CYS A 182 7.13 -14.22 -7.97
C CYS A 182 8.02 -15.34 -8.53
N THR A 183 7.59 -16.59 -8.33
CA THR A 183 8.22 -17.74 -8.97
C THR A 183 7.52 -18.00 -10.30
N ASN A 184 8.27 -17.88 -11.40
CA ASN A 184 7.80 -18.26 -12.74
C ASN A 184 7.46 -19.75 -12.84
#